data_AF-A0A5D0MIK9-F1
#
_entry.id   AF-A0A5D0MIK9-F1
#
_cell.length_a   1.000
_cell.length_b   1.000
_cell.length_c   1.000
_cell.angle_alpha   90.00
_cell.angle_beta   90.00
_cell.angle_gamma   90.00
#
_symmetry.space_group_name_H-M   'P 1'
#
loop_
_entity.id
_entity.type
_entity.pdbx_description
1 polymer ?
#
loop_
_entity_poly.entity_id
_entity_poly.type
_entity_poly.pdbx_seq_one_letter_code
_entity_poly.pdbx_strand_id
1 'polypeptide(L)'
;MEIFDFIIKLLDIITWPFIIFVILFLFKDSLRGLIDRIKKINYKDTTILTRMVNQKDKNENPGIDEEIKNTNNEKIHELKTFYSEKTVKKFEDTLQEEIGISKKKNLNRVSKYLYNYSIIKNITAYFKNIYNKIYGSQIRLLNKLNNKKQPVGKVKEFYKKMKNKYPQIYSSYSFDKYLNYLKSEQLIKRNKENFQITDRGKDFIKFMEKKDLPANKPL
;
A
#
# COMPACT_ATOMS: atom_id res chain seq x y z
N MET A 1 -57.65 26.98 37.17
CA MET A 1 -56.23 27.28 36.92
C MET A 1 -55.30 26.24 37.55
N GLU A 2 -55.60 25.68 38.72
CA GLU A 2 -54.71 24.76 39.44
C GLU A 2 -54.33 23.45 38.70
N ILE A 3 -55.23 22.87 37.91
CA ILE A 3 -54.94 21.64 37.13
C ILE A 3 -53.93 21.91 36.01
N PHE A 4 -53.97 23.10 35.41
CA PHE A 4 -53.08 23.46 34.30
C PHE A 4 -51.65 23.67 34.80
N ASP A 5 -51.49 24.33 35.95
CA ASP A 5 -50.19 24.51 36.61
C ASP A 5 -49.58 23.17 37.07
N PHE A 6 -50.44 22.22 37.47
CA PHE A 6 -49.98 20.87 37.84
C PHE A 6 -49.43 20.11 36.62
N ILE A 7 -50.11 20.18 35.47
CA ILE A 7 -49.65 19.53 34.23
C ILE A 7 -48.33 20.13 33.75
N ILE A 8 -48.16 21.45 33.82
CA ILE A 8 -46.90 22.12 33.43
C ILE A 8 -45.74 21.67 34.33
N LYS A 9 -45.94 21.62 35.65
CA LYS A 9 -44.91 21.14 36.58
C LYS A 9 -44.52 19.68 36.34
N LEU A 10 -45.48 18.84 35.97
CA LEU A 10 -45.23 17.43 35.66
C LEU A 10 -44.46 17.28 34.33
N LEU A 11 -44.74 18.15 33.36
CA LEU A 11 -44.01 18.21 32.09
C LEU A 11 -42.55 18.61 32.30
N ASP A 12 -42.27 19.63 33.11
CA ASP A 12 -40.90 20.10 33.37
C ASP A 12 -40.05 19.01 34.05
N ILE A 13 -40.66 18.20 34.92
CA ILE A 13 -39.97 17.11 35.62
C ILE A 13 -39.64 15.93 34.70
N ILE A 14 -40.54 15.59 33.76
CA ILE A 14 -40.35 14.44 32.85
C ILE A 14 -39.51 14.81 31.62
N THR A 15 -39.46 16.09 31.26
CA THR A 15 -38.71 16.58 30.09
C THR A 15 -37.22 16.25 30.19
N TRP A 16 -36.60 16.39 31.37
CA TRP A 16 -35.16 16.17 31.53
C TRP A 16 -34.73 14.68 31.42
N PRO A 17 -35.39 13.72 32.09
CA PRO A 17 -35.15 12.29 31.84
C PRO A 17 -35.40 11.87 30.40
N PHE A 18 -36.42 12.42 29.75
CA PHE A 18 -36.74 12.11 28.36
C PHE A 18 -35.66 12.61 27.41
N ILE A 19 -35.16 13.83 27.60
CA ILE A 19 -34.03 14.37 26.82
C ILE A 19 -32.79 13.50 27.00
N ILE A 20 -32.46 13.09 28.24
CA ILE A 20 -31.33 12.17 28.50
C ILE A 20 -31.51 10.85 27.76
N PHE A 21 -32.73 10.29 27.80
CA PHE A 21 -33.04 9.04 27.13
C PHE A 21 -32.90 9.16 25.61
N VAL A 22 -33.39 10.24 25.01
CA VAL A 22 -33.26 10.53 23.58
C VAL A 22 -31.81 10.73 23.18
N ILE A 23 -31.00 11.43 23.98
CA ILE A 23 -29.57 11.60 23.74
C ILE A 23 -28.86 10.23 23.81
N LEU A 24 -29.13 9.42 24.83
CA LEU A 24 -28.56 8.08 24.94
C LEU A 24 -28.95 7.20 23.75
N PHE A 25 -30.17 7.33 23.26
CA PHE A 25 -30.65 6.54 22.12
C PHE A 25 -30.02 6.99 20.80
N LEU A 26 -29.92 8.29 20.54
CA LEU A 26 -29.29 8.85 19.33
C LEU A 26 -27.79 8.59 19.27
N PHE A 27 -27.12 8.62 20.42
CA PHE A 27 -25.68 8.42 20.51
C PHE A 27 -25.30 7.00 20.90
N LYS A 28 -26.22 6.03 20.93
CA LYS A 28 -25.93 4.66 21.38
C LYS A 28 -24.77 4.02 20.62
N ASP A 29 -24.70 4.23 19.30
CA ASP A 29 -23.66 3.64 18.45
C ASP A 29 -22.32 4.38 18.60
N SER A 30 -22.35 5.70 18.77
CA SER A 30 -21.18 6.54 19.03
C SER A 30 -20.59 6.31 20.44
N LEU A 31 -21.43 6.14 21.45
CA LEU A 31 -21.05 5.84 22.84
C LEU A 31 -20.47 4.43 22.95
N ARG A 32 -20.99 3.46 22.18
CA ARG A 32 -20.44 2.10 22.12
C ARG A 32 -19.00 2.10 21.62
N GLY A 33 -18.69 2.88 20.59
CA GLY A 33 -17.32 3.04 20.08
C GLY A 33 -16.36 3.77 21.03
N LEU A 34 -16.88 4.66 21.90
CA LEU A 34 -16.09 5.33 22.94
C LEU A 34 -15.82 4.41 24.13
N ILE A 35 -16.82 3.65 24.59
CA ILE A 35 -16.68 2.67 25.69
C ILE A 35 -15.68 1.57 25.30
N ASP A 36 -15.75 1.05 24.06
CA ASP A 36 -14.81 0.05 23.54
C ASP A 36 -13.35 0.57 23.43
N ARG A 37 -13.17 1.90 23.43
CA ARG A 37 -11.84 2.55 23.38
C ARG A 37 -11.25 2.91 24.73
N ILE A 38 -12.02 2.88 25.82
CA ILE A 38 -11.50 3.16 27.17
C ILE A 38 -10.70 1.94 27.64
N LYS A 39 -9.44 1.86 27.22
CA LYS A 39 -8.50 0.79 27.58
C LYS A 39 -7.78 1.00 28.91
N LYS A 40 -7.93 2.17 29.55
CA LYS A 40 -7.28 2.48 30.83
C LYS A 40 -7.91 3.70 31.48
N ILE A 41 -8.41 3.54 32.70
CA ILE A 41 -8.79 4.66 33.57
C ILE A 41 -7.77 4.66 34.71
N ASN A 42 -6.98 5.73 34.81
CA ASN A 42 -6.10 5.96 35.95
C ASN A 42 -6.84 6.88 36.92
N TYR A 43 -7.16 6.37 38.12
CA TYR A 43 -7.63 7.20 39.21
C TYR A 43 -6.73 6.99 40.43
N LYS A 44 -6.02 8.06 40.79
CA LYS A 44 -5.40 8.36 42.09
C LYS A 44 -4.75 7.17 42.83
N ASP A 45 -3.89 6.44 42.10
CA ASP A 45 -3.00 5.37 42.59
C ASP A 45 -3.56 3.93 42.64
N THR A 46 -4.62 3.63 41.88
CA THR A 46 -5.03 2.22 41.66
C THR A 46 -5.33 1.94 40.19
N THR A 47 -4.62 0.97 39.60
CA THR A 47 -4.88 0.50 38.24
C THR A 47 -5.85 -0.68 38.30
N ILE A 48 -7.14 -0.43 38.07
CA ILE A 48 -8.11 -1.51 37.93
C ILE A 48 -7.91 -2.12 36.54
N LEU A 49 -7.19 -3.25 36.49
CA LEU A 49 -7.13 -4.10 35.31
C LEU A 49 -8.44 -4.88 35.24
N THR A 50 -9.39 -4.42 34.44
CA THR A 50 -10.55 -5.23 34.07
C THR A 50 -10.02 -6.48 33.35
N ARG A 51 -10.13 -7.61 34.06
CA ARG A 51 -9.85 -9.00 33.69
C ARG A 51 -9.57 -9.20 32.19
N MET A 52 -8.33 -9.57 31.86
CA MET A 52 -7.99 -10.16 30.57
C MET A 52 -8.82 -11.44 30.37
N VAL A 53 -9.94 -11.31 29.66
CA VAL A 53 -10.55 -12.46 29.00
C VAL A 53 -9.62 -12.79 27.84
N ASN A 54 -9.05 -14.00 27.88
CA ASN A 54 -8.37 -14.61 26.76
C ASN A 54 -9.14 -14.32 25.47
N GLN A 55 -8.51 -13.55 24.57
CA GLN A 55 -8.98 -13.39 23.20
C GLN A 55 -8.72 -14.73 22.49
N LYS A 56 -9.60 -15.72 22.74
CA LYS A 56 -10.00 -16.61 21.66
C LYS A 56 -10.71 -15.71 20.66
N ASP A 57 -10.20 -15.70 19.44
CA ASP A 57 -10.85 -15.11 18.28
C ASP A 57 -12.35 -15.44 18.29
N LYS A 58 -13.16 -14.43 18.63
CA LYS A 58 -14.58 -14.33 18.30
C LYS A 58 -14.75 -13.07 17.46
N ASN A 59 -14.01 -13.02 16.37
CA ASN A 59 -14.42 -12.35 15.15
C ASN A 59 -14.47 -13.43 14.07
N GLU A 60 -15.51 -14.25 14.14
CA GLU A 60 -16.09 -14.81 12.92
C GLU A 60 -17.42 -14.10 12.81
N ASN A 61 -17.47 -13.10 11.93
CA ASN A 61 -18.73 -12.79 11.28
C ASN A 61 -18.79 -13.79 10.11
N PRO A 62 -19.47 -14.95 10.26
CA PRO A 62 -19.35 -16.06 9.32
C PRO A 62 -19.67 -15.65 7.87
N GLY A 63 -20.49 -14.61 7.67
CA GLY A 63 -20.80 -14.09 6.34
C GLY A 63 -19.64 -13.41 5.60
N ILE A 64 -18.75 -12.69 6.29
CA ILE A 64 -17.67 -11.93 5.62
C ILE A 64 -16.48 -12.86 5.32
N ASP A 65 -16.17 -13.79 6.22
CA ASP A 65 -15.04 -14.70 6.05
C ASP A 65 -15.33 -15.81 5.03
N GLU A 66 -16.58 -16.26 4.89
CA GLU A 66 -16.97 -17.22 3.85
C GLU A 66 -17.07 -16.59 2.46
N GLU A 67 -17.63 -15.38 2.34
CA GLU A 67 -17.76 -14.68 1.06
C GLU A 67 -16.39 -14.28 0.48
N ILE A 68 -15.45 -13.84 1.33
CA ILE A 68 -14.06 -13.56 0.94
C ILE A 68 -13.30 -14.85 0.58
N LYS A 69 -13.52 -15.97 1.29
CA LYS A 69 -12.89 -17.26 0.96
C LYS A 69 -13.40 -17.82 -0.36
N ASN A 70 -14.70 -17.80 -0.60
CA ASN A 70 -15.30 -18.35 -1.82
C ASN A 70 -14.91 -17.53 -3.06
N THR A 71 -15.01 -16.20 -3.00
CA THR A 71 -14.67 -15.31 -4.12
C THR A 71 -13.19 -15.36 -4.50
N ASN A 72 -12.28 -15.50 -3.52
CA ASN A 72 -10.85 -15.57 -3.81
C ASN A 72 -10.43 -16.93 -4.36
N ASN A 73 -11.06 -18.02 -3.91
CA ASN A 73 -10.76 -19.36 -4.41
C ASN A 73 -11.24 -19.55 -5.86
N GLU A 74 -12.40 -19.00 -6.22
CA GLU A 74 -12.90 -19.01 -7.60
C GLU A 74 -11.97 -18.27 -8.56
N LYS A 75 -11.54 -17.05 -8.20
CA LYS A 75 -10.58 -16.27 -9.02
C LYS A 75 -9.24 -16.97 -9.18
N ILE A 76 -8.71 -17.59 -8.12
CA ILE A 76 -7.44 -18.34 -8.20
C ILE A 76 -7.61 -19.57 -9.09
N HIS A 77 -8.74 -20.27 -8.99
CA HIS A 77 -9.03 -21.42 -9.83
C HIS A 77 -9.14 -21.02 -11.30
N GLU A 78 -9.90 -19.97 -11.62
CA GLU A 78 -9.97 -19.38 -12.96
C GLU A 78 -8.58 -18.99 -13.48
N LEU A 79 -7.75 -18.33 -12.65
CA LEU A 79 -6.41 -17.95 -13.08
C LEU A 79 -5.49 -19.15 -13.36
N LYS A 80 -5.68 -20.26 -12.63
CA LYS A 80 -4.92 -21.50 -12.85
C LYS A 80 -5.28 -22.17 -14.17
N THR A 81 -6.53 -22.06 -14.65
CA THR A 81 -6.93 -22.71 -15.91
C THR A 81 -6.26 -22.10 -17.15
N PHE A 82 -5.76 -20.86 -17.07
CA PHE A 82 -4.98 -20.25 -18.15
C PHE A 82 -3.61 -20.92 -18.37
N TYR A 83 -3.11 -21.68 -17.40
CA TYR A 83 -1.78 -22.28 -17.43
C TYR A 83 -1.87 -23.81 -17.40
N SER A 84 -0.91 -24.49 -18.03
CA SER A 84 -0.86 -25.95 -17.94
C SER A 84 -0.61 -26.42 -16.50
N GLU A 85 -1.26 -27.51 -16.08
CA GLU A 85 -1.06 -28.10 -14.76
C GLU A 85 0.41 -28.40 -14.46
N LYS A 86 1.16 -28.86 -15.47
CA LYS A 86 2.60 -29.11 -15.36
C LYS A 86 3.39 -27.83 -15.05
N THR A 87 3.03 -26.71 -15.67
CA THR A 87 3.65 -25.40 -15.38
C THR A 87 3.30 -24.96 -13.97
N VAL A 88 2.02 -25.00 -13.60
CA VAL A 88 1.56 -24.61 -12.25
C VAL A 88 2.30 -25.41 -11.19
N LYS A 89 2.34 -26.73 -11.33
CA LYS A 89 3.03 -27.64 -10.40
C LYS A 89 4.52 -27.32 -10.27
N LYS A 90 5.22 -27.10 -11.39
CA LYS A 90 6.65 -26.73 -11.36
C LYS A 90 6.91 -25.45 -10.56
N PHE A 91 6.05 -24.44 -10.72
CA PHE A 91 6.16 -23.19 -9.96
C PHE A 91 5.77 -23.37 -8.48
N GLU A 92 4.79 -24.22 -8.17
CA GLU A 92 4.44 -24.58 -6.80
C GLU A 92 5.62 -25.29 -6.10
N ASP A 93 6.26 -26.24 -6.77
CA ASP A 93 7.43 -26.95 -6.23
C ASP A 93 8.59 -25.97 -5.96
N THR A 94 8.90 -25.09 -6.92
CA THR A 94 9.94 -24.05 -6.77
C THR A 94 9.60 -23.12 -5.59
N LEU A 95 8.34 -22.74 -5.45
CA LEU A 95 7.90 -21.86 -4.37
C LEU A 95 7.99 -22.55 -3.01
N GLN A 96 7.64 -23.84 -2.93
CA GLN A 96 7.78 -24.63 -1.71
C GLN A 96 9.24 -24.75 -1.26
N GLU A 97 10.16 -24.97 -2.21
CA GLU A 97 11.60 -24.97 -1.97
C GLU A 97 12.10 -23.60 -1.50
N GLU A 98 11.75 -22.51 -2.21
CA GLU A 98 12.19 -21.15 -1.87
C GLU A 98 11.71 -20.71 -0.47
N ILE A 99 10.49 -21.07 -0.08
CA ILE A 99 9.95 -20.66 1.23
C ILE A 99 10.40 -21.61 2.36
N GLY A 100 10.86 -22.82 2.03
CA GLY A 100 11.25 -23.84 3.01
C GLY A 100 10.10 -24.17 3.97
N ILE A 101 8.85 -24.24 3.48
CA ILE A 101 7.69 -24.59 4.30
C ILE A 101 7.71 -26.10 4.50
N SER A 102 8.23 -26.56 5.65
CA SER A 102 7.87 -27.89 6.14
C SER A 102 6.39 -27.88 6.52
N LYS A 103 5.68 -28.99 6.25
CA LYS A 103 4.22 -29.18 6.50
C LYS A 103 3.75 -28.88 7.95
N LYS A 104 4.66 -28.55 8.88
CA LYS A 104 4.43 -28.41 10.32
C LYS A 104 4.60 -26.98 10.87
N LYS A 105 4.52 -25.94 10.03
CA LYS A 105 4.71 -24.53 10.44
C LYS A 105 3.40 -23.82 10.78
N ASN A 106 3.49 -22.88 11.73
CA ASN A 106 2.41 -21.97 12.14
C ASN A 106 1.86 -21.19 10.92
N LEU A 107 0.57 -21.39 10.60
CA LEU A 107 -0.09 -20.79 9.44
C LEU A 107 0.04 -19.26 9.38
N ASN A 108 -0.02 -18.56 10.52
CA ASN A 108 0.11 -17.10 10.54
C ASN A 108 1.51 -16.64 10.11
N ARG A 109 2.56 -17.40 10.46
CA ARG A 109 3.92 -17.11 9.99
C ARG A 109 4.06 -17.33 8.49
N VAL A 110 3.46 -18.40 7.97
CA VAL A 110 3.47 -18.71 6.54
C VAL A 110 2.73 -17.63 5.76
N SER A 111 1.52 -17.24 6.18
CA SER A 111 0.74 -16.20 5.52
C SER A 111 1.46 -14.86 5.49
N LYS A 112 2.07 -14.44 6.62
CA LYS A 112 2.84 -13.19 6.67
C LYS A 112 4.07 -13.23 5.76
N TYR A 113 4.76 -14.38 5.71
CA TYR A 113 5.90 -14.56 4.81
C TYR A 113 5.45 -14.47 3.35
N LEU A 114 4.41 -15.21 2.96
CA LEU A 114 3.86 -15.23 1.60
C LEU A 114 3.42 -13.83 1.15
N TYR A 115 2.76 -13.09 2.04
CA TYR A 115 2.38 -11.71 1.79
C TYR A 115 3.61 -10.84 1.49
N ASN A 116 4.61 -10.83 2.37
CA ASN A 116 5.84 -10.06 2.17
C ASN A 116 6.59 -10.48 0.89
N TYR A 117 6.71 -11.79 0.66
CA TYR A 117 7.35 -12.34 -0.53
C TYR A 117 6.63 -11.88 -1.80
N SER A 118 5.30 -11.91 -1.82
CA SER A 118 4.50 -11.44 -2.95
C SER A 118 4.72 -9.95 -3.24
N ILE A 119 4.82 -9.10 -2.21
CA ILE A 119 5.16 -7.68 -2.36
C ILE A 119 6.53 -7.53 -3.04
N ILE A 120 7.55 -8.20 -2.54
CA ILE A 120 8.92 -8.09 -3.09
C ILE A 120 9.00 -8.62 -4.52
N LYS A 121 8.31 -9.72 -4.84
CA LYS A 121 8.25 -10.24 -6.21
C LYS A 121 7.53 -9.27 -7.15
N ASN A 122 6.42 -8.68 -6.73
CA ASN A 122 5.70 -7.67 -7.52
C ASN A 122 6.58 -6.43 -7.79
N ILE A 123 7.25 -5.90 -6.76
CA ILE A 123 8.20 -4.77 -6.91
C ILE A 123 9.33 -5.15 -7.89
N THR A 124 9.88 -6.36 -7.76
CA THR A 124 10.94 -6.87 -8.64
C THR A 124 10.47 -6.95 -10.09
N ALA A 125 9.28 -7.51 -10.33
CA ALA A 125 8.70 -7.61 -11.67
C ALA A 125 8.42 -6.22 -12.27
N TYR A 126 7.90 -5.30 -11.46
CA TYR A 126 7.65 -3.92 -11.84
C TYR A 126 8.94 -3.20 -12.25
N PHE A 127 10.01 -3.29 -11.45
CA PHE A 127 11.30 -2.70 -11.81
C PHE A 127 11.95 -3.37 -13.04
N LYS A 128 11.78 -4.68 -13.23
CA LYS A 128 12.21 -5.34 -14.48
C LYS A 128 11.48 -4.76 -15.70
N ASN A 129 10.17 -4.51 -15.59
CA ASN A 129 9.39 -3.90 -16.67
C ASN A 129 9.89 -2.48 -16.99
N ILE A 130 10.16 -1.67 -15.97
CA ILE A 130 10.76 -0.33 -16.13
C ILE A 130 12.10 -0.42 -16.85
N TYR A 131 13.01 -1.30 -16.38
CA TYR A 131 14.33 -1.47 -16.98
C TYR A 131 14.25 -1.85 -18.47
N ASN A 132 13.28 -2.69 -18.82
CA ASN A 132 13.05 -3.08 -20.21
C ASN A 132 12.58 -1.92 -21.09
N LYS A 133 11.79 -0.99 -20.54
CA LYS A 133 11.17 0.12 -21.28
C LYS A 133 12.00 1.40 -21.36
N ILE A 134 12.97 1.60 -20.46
CA ILE A 134 13.82 2.80 -20.48
C ILE A 134 15.11 2.62 -21.26
N TYR A 135 15.58 3.72 -21.83
CA TYR A 135 16.86 3.81 -22.53
C TYR A 135 18.04 3.96 -21.56
N GLY A 136 19.23 3.50 -21.97
CA GLY A 136 20.45 3.68 -21.19
C GLY A 136 20.76 5.14 -20.83
N SER A 137 20.41 6.11 -21.68
CA SER A 137 20.56 7.53 -21.35
C SER A 137 19.65 8.01 -20.23
N GLN A 138 18.45 7.44 -20.11
CA GLN A 138 17.53 7.74 -19.02
C GLN A 138 18.06 7.17 -17.71
N ILE A 139 18.66 5.97 -17.73
CA ILE A 139 19.34 5.40 -16.55
C ILE A 139 20.50 6.30 -16.12
N ARG A 140 21.34 6.76 -17.06
CA ARG A 140 22.42 7.72 -16.76
C ARG A 140 21.89 9.02 -16.16
N LEU A 141 20.74 9.51 -16.62
CA LEU A 141 20.08 10.66 -16.01
C LEU A 141 19.62 10.37 -14.58
N LEU A 142 19.00 9.21 -14.34
CA LEU A 142 18.59 8.79 -12.99
C LEU A 142 19.79 8.75 -12.03
N ASN A 143 20.92 8.15 -12.44
CA ASN A 143 22.15 8.15 -11.64
C ASN A 143 22.65 9.56 -11.33
N LYS A 144 22.60 10.48 -12.31
CA LYS A 144 22.97 11.88 -12.10
C LYS A 144 22.03 12.59 -11.10
N LEU A 145 20.74 12.27 -11.12
CA LEU A 145 19.74 12.81 -10.20
C LEU A 145 19.80 12.17 -8.81
N ASN A 146 20.32 10.94 -8.70
CA ASN A 146 20.54 10.25 -7.43
C ASN A 146 21.56 10.98 -6.56
N ASN A 147 22.62 11.50 -7.19
CA ASN A 147 23.68 12.23 -6.48
C ASN A 147 23.23 13.61 -6.00
N LYS A 148 22.48 14.34 -6.84
CA LYS A 148 21.95 15.65 -6.50
C LYS A 148 20.81 16.07 -7.43
N LYS A 149 19.89 16.88 -6.90
CA LYS A 149 18.91 17.60 -7.72
C LYS A 149 19.60 18.42 -8.81
N GLN A 150 19.01 18.48 -10.00
CA GLN A 150 19.59 19.15 -11.16
C GLN A 150 18.64 20.26 -11.66
N PRO A 151 19.14 21.45 -11.98
CA PRO A 151 18.36 22.49 -12.62
C PRO A 151 17.75 22.00 -13.94
N VAL A 152 16.55 22.46 -14.28
CA VAL A 152 15.87 22.10 -15.54
C VAL A 152 16.77 22.35 -16.76
N GLY A 153 17.52 23.45 -16.76
CA GLY A 153 18.49 23.78 -17.82
C GLY A 153 19.56 22.69 -18.00
N LYS A 154 20.12 22.17 -16.91
CA LYS A 154 21.13 21.10 -16.95
C LYS A 154 20.58 19.76 -17.41
N VAL A 155 19.31 19.47 -17.12
CA VAL A 155 18.65 18.26 -17.65
C VAL A 155 18.35 18.41 -19.14
N LYS A 156 17.94 19.62 -19.59
CA LYS A 156 17.77 19.94 -21.02
C LYS A 156 19.09 19.84 -21.79
N GLU A 157 20.19 20.36 -21.25
CA GLU A 157 21.53 20.23 -21.83
C GLU A 157 21.93 18.74 -21.97
N PHE A 158 21.71 17.95 -20.92
CA PHE A 158 21.97 16.50 -20.96
C PHE A 158 21.17 15.82 -22.08
N TYR A 159 19.88 16.15 -22.19
CA TYR A 159 19.04 15.64 -23.26
C TYR A 159 19.55 16.02 -24.65
N LYS A 160 19.89 17.29 -24.88
CA LYS A 160 20.45 17.76 -26.16
C LYS A 160 21.72 16.98 -26.54
N LYS A 161 22.62 16.73 -25.59
CA LYS A 161 23.82 15.90 -25.83
C LYS A 161 23.46 14.48 -26.27
N MET A 162 22.46 13.87 -25.63
CA MET A 162 22.00 12.52 -26.01
C MET A 162 21.29 12.52 -27.37
N LYS A 163 20.50 13.56 -27.67
CA LYS A 163 19.85 13.73 -28.97
C LYS A 163 20.85 13.87 -30.11
N ASN A 164 21.91 14.64 -29.91
CA ASN A 164 22.98 14.81 -30.90
C ASN A 164 23.80 13.53 -31.08
N LYS A 165 24.00 12.75 -30.01
CA LYS A 165 24.75 11.49 -30.07
C LYS A 165 23.95 10.35 -30.72
N TYR A 166 22.62 10.36 -30.62
CA TYR A 166 21.74 9.31 -31.13
C TYR A 166 20.52 9.91 -31.88
N PRO A 167 20.73 10.65 -32.98
CA PRO A 167 19.67 11.37 -33.68
C PRO A 167 18.59 10.44 -34.26
N GLN A 168 18.93 9.21 -34.61
CA GLN A 168 17.99 8.21 -35.16
C GLN A 168 16.83 7.87 -34.22
N ILE A 169 17.01 8.03 -32.91
CA ILE A 169 15.98 7.76 -31.89
C ILE A 169 15.34 9.05 -31.39
N TYR A 170 16.16 10.08 -31.19
CA TYR A 170 15.71 11.31 -30.52
C TYR A 170 15.30 12.43 -31.45
N SER A 171 15.44 12.29 -32.77
CA SER A 171 14.99 13.29 -33.76
C SER A 171 13.50 13.60 -33.57
N SER A 172 12.66 12.56 -33.51
CA SER A 172 11.21 12.61 -33.29
C SER A 172 10.79 12.67 -31.81
N TYR A 173 11.72 12.43 -30.90
CA TYR A 173 11.46 12.50 -29.46
C TYR A 173 11.64 13.96 -28.97
N SER A 174 10.70 14.44 -28.16
CA SER A 174 10.81 15.74 -27.49
C SER A 174 11.43 15.57 -26.11
N PHE A 175 11.93 16.67 -25.53
CA PHE A 175 12.43 16.67 -24.15
C PHE A 175 11.36 16.20 -23.15
N ASP A 176 10.10 16.59 -23.37
CA ASP A 176 9.02 16.18 -22.49
C ASP A 176 8.67 14.70 -22.67
N LYS A 177 8.62 14.18 -23.91
CA LYS A 177 8.48 12.73 -24.17
C LYS A 177 9.62 11.93 -23.54
N TYR A 178 10.85 12.44 -23.62
CA TYR A 178 12.04 11.87 -22.99
C TYR A 178 11.89 11.67 -21.48
N LEU A 179 11.26 12.62 -20.79
CA LEU A 179 11.06 12.54 -19.35
C LEU A 179 9.71 11.94 -18.95
N ASN A 180 8.75 11.85 -19.86
CA ASN A 180 7.37 11.51 -19.54
C ASN A 180 7.29 10.14 -18.85
N TYR A 181 7.96 9.14 -19.42
CA TYR A 181 7.97 7.79 -18.85
C TYR A 181 8.58 7.75 -17.44
N LEU A 182 9.68 8.49 -17.20
CA LEU A 182 10.30 8.57 -15.87
C LEU A 182 9.39 9.26 -14.85
N LYS A 183 8.58 10.22 -15.28
CA LYS A 183 7.61 10.91 -14.42
C LYS A 183 6.39 10.03 -14.15
N SER A 184 5.85 9.36 -15.18
CA SER A 184 4.66 8.50 -15.04
C SER A 184 4.94 7.31 -14.15
N GLU A 185 6.14 6.72 -14.25
CA GLU A 185 6.60 5.66 -13.35
C GLU A 185 7.05 6.19 -11.97
N GLN A 186 6.93 7.50 -11.73
CA GLN A 186 7.30 8.18 -10.49
C GLN A 186 8.76 7.95 -10.09
N LEU A 187 9.69 7.82 -11.05
CA LEU A 187 11.13 7.67 -10.80
C LEU A 187 11.82 9.02 -10.56
N ILE A 188 11.26 10.08 -11.14
CA ILE A 188 11.70 11.45 -10.96
C ILE A 188 10.51 12.34 -10.62
N LYS A 189 10.77 13.42 -9.91
CA LYS A 189 9.81 14.51 -9.69
C LYS A 189 10.45 15.84 -10.08
N ARG A 190 9.60 16.78 -10.52
CA ARG A 190 9.98 18.13 -10.91
C ARG A 190 9.39 19.12 -9.92
N ASN A 191 10.19 20.07 -9.45
CA ASN A 191 9.71 21.32 -8.86
C ASN A 191 9.93 22.47 -9.87
N LYS A 192 9.60 23.71 -9.50
CA LYS A 192 9.66 24.86 -10.42
C LYS A 192 11.01 24.96 -11.17
N GLU A 193 12.11 24.69 -10.47
CA GLU A 193 13.46 24.96 -10.97
C GLU A 193 14.31 23.71 -11.25
N ASN A 194 13.98 22.58 -10.62
CA ASN A 194 14.83 21.41 -10.54
C ASN A 194 14.08 20.10 -10.78
N PHE A 195 14.82 19.11 -11.27
CA PHE A 195 14.47 17.70 -11.21
C PHE A 195 15.22 17.01 -10.08
N GLN A 196 14.58 16.04 -9.45
CA GLN A 196 15.19 15.18 -8.44
C GLN A 196 14.65 13.76 -8.56
N ILE A 197 15.47 12.80 -8.11
CA ILE A 197 15.03 11.40 -8.01
C ILE A 197 13.99 11.26 -6.88
N THR A 198 13.06 10.33 -7.03
CA THR A 198 12.14 9.92 -5.96
C THR A 198 12.72 8.74 -5.17
N ASP A 199 12.09 8.36 -4.07
CA ASP A 199 12.51 7.14 -3.35
C ASP A 199 12.30 5.88 -4.19
N ARG A 200 11.22 5.82 -4.99
CA ARG A 200 11.03 4.76 -5.98
C ARG A 200 12.16 4.72 -7.03
N GLY A 201 12.60 5.88 -7.50
CA GLY A 201 13.74 5.97 -8.42
C GLY A 201 15.05 5.47 -7.79
N LYS A 202 15.28 5.76 -6.50
CA LYS A 202 16.44 5.25 -5.76
C LYS A 202 16.38 3.73 -5.60
N ASP A 203 15.22 3.20 -5.23
CA ASP A 203 15.03 1.75 -5.07
C ASP A 203 15.14 1.02 -6.41
N PHE A 204 14.74 1.64 -7.52
CA PHE A 204 15.00 1.13 -8.86
C PHE A 204 16.50 1.03 -9.17
N ILE A 205 17.30 2.04 -8.80
CA ILE A 205 18.77 1.98 -8.97
C ILE A 205 19.36 0.86 -8.11
N LYS A 206 18.98 0.74 -6.84
CA LYS A 206 19.43 -0.36 -5.97
C LYS A 206 19.06 -1.73 -6.54
N PHE A 207 17.87 -1.85 -7.11
CA PHE A 207 17.45 -3.06 -7.80
C PHE A 207 18.39 -3.41 -8.97
N MET A 208 18.74 -2.42 -9.79
CA MET A 208 19.70 -2.62 -10.88
C MET A 208 21.06 -3.07 -10.38
N GLU A 209 21.60 -2.43 -9.34
CA GLU A 209 22.87 -2.79 -8.71
C GLU A 209 22.82 -4.23 -8.17
N LYS A 210 21.74 -4.59 -7.46
CA LYS A 210 21.56 -5.94 -6.90
C LYS A 210 21.43 -7.03 -7.96
N LYS A 211 21.06 -6.68 -9.18
CA LYS A 211 20.87 -7.59 -10.32
C LYS A 211 22.00 -7.49 -11.35
N ASP A 212 23.05 -6.73 -11.05
CA ASP A 212 24.19 -6.47 -11.95
C ASP A 212 23.75 -5.99 -13.34
N LEU A 213 22.67 -5.21 -13.40
CA LEU A 213 22.12 -4.72 -14.66
C LEU A 213 22.91 -3.50 -15.16
N PRO A 214 23.38 -3.52 -16.42
CA PRO A 214 24.21 -2.43 -16.93
C PRO A 214 23.39 -1.15 -17.10
N ALA A 215 23.96 -0.03 -16.64
CA ALA A 215 23.44 1.31 -16.93
C ALA A 215 23.71 1.74 -18.38
N ASN A 216 24.71 1.13 -19.02
CA ASN A 216 25.01 1.33 -20.43
C ASN A 216 24.26 0.30 -21.30
N LYS A 217 22.94 0.24 -21.12
CA LYS A 217 22.07 -0.56 -21.98
C LYS A 217 22.19 -0.03 -23.42
N PRO A 218 22.33 -0.92 -24.44
CA PRO A 218 22.17 -0.51 -25.82
C PRO A 218 20.81 0.17 -26.01
N LEU A 219 20.75 1.03 -27.02
CA LEU A 219 19.56 1.79 -27.37
C LEU A 219 18.33 0.90 -27.48
#